data_AF-X1QI91-F1
#
_entry.id   AF-X1QI91-F1
#
_cell.length_a   1.000
_cell.length_b   1.000
_cell.length_c   1.000
_cell.angle_alpha   90.00
_cell.angle_beta   90.00
_cell.angle_gamma   90.00
#
_symmetry.space_group_name_H-M   'P 1'
#
loop_
_entity.id
_entity.type
_entity.pdbx_description
1 polymer ?
#
loop_
_entity_poly.entity_id
_entity_poly.type
_entity_poly.pdbx_seq_one_letter_code
_entity_poly.pdbx_strand_id
1 'polypeptide(L)'
;MAEEKHWQEGMPTHKNVVYACFGGLSNTGITAALAAMEAVKEVGLEKLGIGCLGGIPTNVKPVYGKTKAAKKIITVDGCPMNCSKKI
;
A
#
# COMPACT_ATOMS: atom_id res chain seq x y z
N MET A 1 -21.24 19.39 -2.18
CA MET A 1 -20.79 18.56 -3.32
C MET A 1 -19.27 18.58 -3.27
N ALA A 2 -18.62 17.43 -3.04
CA ALA A 2 -17.16 17.40 -3.00
C ALA A 2 -16.64 17.73 -4.41
N GLU A 3 -15.77 18.73 -4.54
CA GLU A 3 -15.09 19.04 -5.80
C GLU A 3 -14.49 17.76 -6.40
N GLU A 4 -14.83 17.47 -7.66
CA GLU A 4 -14.13 16.45 -8.45
C GLU A 4 -12.69 16.91 -8.63
N LYS A 5 -11.79 16.43 -7.76
CA LYS A 5 -10.36 16.66 -7.92
C LYS A 5 -9.89 15.93 -9.17
N HIS A 6 -9.34 16.70 -10.11
CA HIS A 6 -8.64 16.17 -11.29
C HIS A 6 -7.58 15.16 -10.84
N TRP A 7 -7.77 13.88 -11.19
CA TRP A 7 -6.79 12.83 -10.94
C TRP A 7 -5.79 12.76 -12.10
N GLN A 8 -4.51 12.56 -11.79
CA GLN A 8 -3.44 12.30 -12.76
C GLN A 8 -2.54 11.17 -12.23
N GLU A 9 -1.92 10.42 -13.15
CA GLU A 9 -0.97 9.38 -12.79
C GLU A 9 0.20 9.98 -12.00
N GLY A 10 0.56 9.38 -10.86
CA GLY A 10 1.61 9.89 -9.99
C GLY A 10 1.19 11.01 -9.04
N MET A 11 -0.06 11.47 -9.06
CA MET A 11 -0.54 12.44 -8.07
C MET A 11 -0.47 11.84 -6.66
N PRO A 12 0.34 12.42 -5.76
CA PRO A 12 0.51 11.88 -4.42
C PRO A 12 -0.74 12.17 -3.58
N THR A 13 -1.45 11.10 -3.21
CA THR A 13 -2.58 11.19 -2.26
C THR A 13 -2.16 10.96 -0.81
N HIS A 14 -0.94 10.45 -0.62
CA HIS A 14 -0.34 10.17 0.68
C HIS A 14 1.17 10.34 0.59
N LYS A 15 1.82 10.62 1.73
CA LYS A 15 3.28 10.84 1.78
C LYS A 15 4.09 9.55 1.64
N ASN A 16 3.62 8.45 2.22
CA ASN A 16 4.31 7.16 2.23
C ASN A 16 3.34 6.04 1.86
N VAL A 17 3.88 4.92 1.37
CA VAL A 17 3.12 3.71 1.06
C VAL A 17 3.59 2.57 1.93
N VAL A 18 2.64 1.81 2.48
CA VAL A 18 2.89 0.48 3.04
C VAL A 18 2.25 -0.60 2.18
N TYR A 19 3.02 -1.62 1.86
CA TYR A 19 2.57 -2.87 1.29
C TYR A 19 2.59 -3.92 2.38
N ALA A 20 1.46 -4.08 3.06
CA ALA A 20 1.29 -5.16 4.01
C ALA A 20 0.65 -6.37 3.33
N CYS A 21 1.05 -7.56 3.77
CA CYS A 21 0.33 -8.77 3.43
C CYS A 21 -1.08 -8.70 4.03
N PHE A 22 -2.11 -8.89 3.19
CA PHE A 22 -3.52 -8.86 3.60
C PHE A 22 -4.19 -10.25 3.58
N GLY A 23 -3.42 -11.32 3.33
CA GLY A 23 -4.02 -12.65 3.19
C GLY A 23 -3.06 -13.73 2.72
N GLY A 24 -3.62 -14.73 2.04
CA GLY A 24 -2.94 -16.00 1.76
C GLY A 24 -3.32 -17.11 2.75
N LEU A 25 -4.47 -16.99 3.42
CA LEU A 25 -4.97 -17.94 4.43
C LEU A 25 -3.98 -18.16 5.58
N SER A 26 -3.20 -17.12 5.91
CA SER A 26 -2.15 -17.16 6.93
C SER A 26 -2.48 -16.19 8.06
N ASN A 27 -2.32 -16.65 9.30
CA ASN A 27 -2.41 -15.81 10.50
C ASN A 27 -1.42 -14.64 10.42
N THR A 28 -0.24 -14.85 9.83
CA THR A 28 0.78 -13.80 9.67
C THR A 28 0.27 -12.67 8.75
N GLY A 29 -0.44 -13.04 7.67
CA GLY A 29 -1.06 -12.07 6.78
C GLY A 29 -2.18 -11.28 7.46
N ILE A 30 -3.04 -11.96 8.24
CA ILE A 30 -4.12 -11.28 8.98
C ILE A 30 -3.54 -10.31 10.02
N THR A 31 -2.52 -10.72 10.79
CA THR A 31 -1.86 -9.85 11.76
C THR A 31 -1.21 -8.64 11.10
N ALA A 32 -0.51 -8.82 9.97
CA ALA A 32 0.07 -7.71 9.21
C ALA A 32 -1.00 -6.74 8.69
N ALA A 33 -2.13 -7.25 8.21
CA ALA A 33 -3.26 -6.43 7.75
C ALA A 33 -3.82 -5.56 8.88
N LEU A 34 -4.09 -6.16 10.04
CA LEU A 34 -4.60 -5.47 11.23
C LEU A 34 -3.63 -4.38 11.69
N ALA A 35 -2.34 -4.69 11.77
CA ALA A 35 -1.31 -3.73 12.16
C ALA A 35 -1.19 -2.57 11.17
N ALA A 36 -1.27 -2.84 9.86
CA ALA A 36 -1.23 -1.80 8.83
C ALA A 36 -2.44 -0.87 8.91
N MET A 37 -3.64 -1.41 9.15
CA MET A 37 -4.84 -0.61 9.35
C MET A 37 -4.74 0.25 10.61
N GLU A 38 -4.20 -0.28 11.70
CA GLU A 38 -3.99 0.50 12.92
C GLU A 38 -2.97 1.62 12.72
N ALA A 39 -1.85 1.33 12.05
CA ALA A 39 -0.86 2.35 11.70
C ALA A 39 -1.47 3.49 10.86
N VAL A 40 -2.36 3.19 9.91
CA VAL A 40 -3.07 4.21 9.12
C VAL A 40 -3.98 5.07 10.00
N LYS A 41 -4.70 4.47 10.97
CA LYS A 41 -5.53 5.23 11.91
C LYS A 41 -4.69 6.17 12.78
N GLU A 42 -3.54 5.70 13.27
CA GLU A 42 -2.65 6.48 14.13
C GLU A 42 -1.99 7.66 13.40
N VAL A 43 -1.52 7.44 12.16
CA VAL A 43 -0.74 8.46 11.43
C VAL A 43 -1.58 9.32 10.49
N GLY A 44 -2.76 8.84 10.08
CA GLY A 44 -3.67 9.50 9.16
C GLY A 44 -3.44 9.18 7.67
N LEU A 45 -4.53 9.24 6.91
CA LEU A 45 -4.59 8.87 5.48
C LEU A 45 -3.69 9.74 4.57
N GLU A 46 -3.42 10.98 4.96
CA GLU A 46 -2.52 11.87 4.19
C GLU A 46 -1.04 11.47 4.35
N LYS A 47 -0.68 10.79 5.45
CA LYS A 47 0.71 10.42 5.74
C LYS A 47 1.05 9.02 5.26
N LEU A 48 0.09 8.09 5.28
CA LEU A 48 0.30 6.69 4.93
C LEU A 48 -0.88 6.12 4.16
N GLY A 49 -0.59 5.56 2.98
CA GLY A 49 -1.54 4.75 2.21
C GLY A 49 -1.15 3.28 2.20
N ILE A 50 -2.16 2.39 2.21
CA ILE A 50 -1.94 0.96 2.00
C ILE A 50 -2.00 0.68 0.49
N GLY A 51 -0.92 0.15 -0.07
CA GLY A 51 -0.80 -0.19 -1.48
C GLY A 51 -1.21 -1.62 -1.79
N CYS A 52 -1.80 -1.85 -2.97
CA CYS A 52 -2.07 -3.18 -3.48
C CYS A 52 -0.78 -3.80 -4.06
N LEU A 53 -0.23 -4.81 -3.39
CA LEU A 53 0.97 -5.51 -3.83
C LEU A 53 0.80 -6.14 -5.22
N GLY A 54 -0.35 -6.77 -5.47
CA GLY A 54 -0.67 -7.40 -6.76
C GLY A 54 -0.87 -6.41 -7.91
N GLY A 55 -1.08 -5.12 -7.62
CA GLY A 55 -1.17 -4.07 -8.62
C GLY A 55 0.17 -3.70 -9.26
N ILE A 56 1.29 -4.04 -8.60
CA ILE A 56 2.64 -3.76 -9.10
C ILE A 56 3.01 -4.65 -10.30
N PRO A 57 3.02 -5.99 -10.18
CA PRO A 57 3.41 -6.86 -11.31
C PRO A 57 2.43 -6.78 -12.49
N THR A 58 1.20 -6.32 -12.27
CA THR A 58 0.17 -6.14 -13.31
C THR A 58 0.16 -4.73 -13.90
N ASN A 59 1.10 -3.87 -13.51
CA ASN A 59 1.26 -2.51 -14.01
C ASN A 59 -0.01 -1.64 -13.92
N VAL A 60 -0.73 -1.75 -12.80
CA VAL A 60 -1.89 -0.90 -12.52
C VAL A 60 -1.40 0.53 -12.33
N LYS A 61 -1.53 1.35 -13.38
CA LYS A 61 -0.97 2.72 -13.46
C LYS A 61 -1.20 3.57 -12.19
N PRO A 62 -2.42 3.64 -11.60
CA PRO A 62 -2.62 4.41 -10.37
C PRO A 62 -1.83 3.90 -9.17
N VAL A 63 -1.65 2.58 -9.04
CA VAL A 63 -0.83 2.00 -7.98
C VAL A 63 0.62 2.36 -8.22
N TYR A 64 1.13 2.04 -9.41
CA TYR A 64 2.54 2.22 -9.77
C TYR A 64 2.99 3.69 -9.70
N GLY A 65 2.17 4.61 -10.21
CA GLY A 65 2.43 6.05 -10.14
C GLY A 65 2.51 6.55 -8.69
N LYS A 66 1.58 6.14 -7.83
CA LYS A 66 1.59 6.52 -6.41
C LYS A 66 2.78 5.92 -5.66
N THR A 67 3.18 4.69 -6.00
CA THR A 67 4.38 4.05 -5.46
C THR A 67 5.63 4.86 -5.78
N LYS A 68 5.79 5.27 -7.04
CA LYS A 68 6.93 6.09 -7.48
C LYS A 68 6.97 7.46 -6.83
N ALA A 69 5.79 8.06 -6.59
CA ALA A 69 5.67 9.36 -5.94
C ALA A 69 5.84 9.30 -4.41
N ALA A 70 5.80 8.11 -3.80
CA ALA A 70 5.89 7.95 -2.36
C ALA A 70 7.29 8.33 -1.83
N LYS A 71 7.35 9.08 -0.74
CA LYS A 71 8.62 9.42 -0.08
C LYS A 71 9.32 8.19 0.50
N LYS A 72 8.53 7.25 1.01
CA LYS A 72 9.00 5.96 1.53
C LYS A 72 8.04 4.86 1.12
N ILE A 73 8.63 3.71 0.80
CA ILE A 73 7.93 2.45 0.54
C ILE A 73 8.31 1.48 1.65
N ILE A 74 7.30 0.95 2.33
CA ILE A 74 7.46 0.01 3.45
C ILE A 74 6.79 -1.29 3.04
N THR A 75 7.43 -2.43 3.28
CA THR A 75 6.85 -3.76 2.98
C THR A 75 6.77 -4.57 4.27
N VAL A 76 5.60 -5.13 4.57
CA VAL A 76 5.37 -6.02 5.72
C VAL A 76 4.88 -7.36 5.19
N ASP A 77 5.81 -8.30 5.05
CA ASP A 77 5.58 -9.63 4.50
C ASP A 77 6.40 -10.63 5.32
N GLY A 78 5.70 -11.35 6.21
CA GLY A 78 6.35 -12.18 7.23
C GLY A 78 6.23 -13.68 6.98
N CYS A 79 5.59 -14.13 5.88
CA CYS A 79 5.42 -15.55 5.63
C CYS A 79 6.57 -16.11 4.77
N PRO A 80 6.82 -17.44 4.82
CA PRO A 80 7.91 -18.06 4.05
C PRO A 80 7.84 -17.81 2.54
N MET A 81 6.67 -17.44 2.00
CA MET A 81 6.49 -17.18 0.58
C MET A 81 7.24 -15.94 0.10
N ASN A 82 7.50 -14.94 0.96
CA ASN A 82 8.23 -13.71 0.62
C ASN A 82 7.74 -13.08 -0.70
N CYS A 83 6.42 -12.96 -0.89
CA CYS A 83 5.80 -12.46 -2.11
C CYS A 83 6.32 -11.07 -2.50
N SER A 84 6.58 -10.21 -1.52
CA SER A 84 7.12 -8.86 -1.70
C SER A 84 8.51 -8.82 -2.36
N LYS A 85 9.30 -9.90 -2.27
CA LYS A 85 10.63 -9.99 -2.90
C LYS A 85 10.60 -10.53 -4.33
N LYS A 86 9.43 -10.92 -4.83
CA LYS A 86 9.26 -11.64 -6.11
C LYS A 86 8.58 -10.79 -7.19
N ILE A 87 8.38 -9.51 -6.91
CA ILE A 87 7.61 -8.54 -7.71
C ILE A 87 8.47 -7.33 -8.06
#